data_AF-A0A8X6G655-F1
#
_entry.id   AF-A0A8X6G655-F1
#
_cell.length_a   1.000
_cell.length_b   1.000
_cell.length_c   1.000
_cell.angle_alpha   90.00
_cell.angle_beta   90.00
_cell.angle_gamma   90.00
#
_symmetry.space_group_name_H-M   'P 1'
#
loop_
_entity.id
_entity.type
_entity.pdbx_description
1 polymer ?
#
loop_
_entity_poly.entity_id
_entity_poly.type
_entity_poly.pdbx_seq_one_letter_code
_entity_poly.pdbx_strand_id
1 'polypeptide(L)'
;MNTYIRSGIDLELYNKLIKEVKPIAQETTREEVISEIGSFSALFDFAALRFVVGVVDRKQILPNCSMMKVGDYIVGLESSGIHSNGFSLVRHIFKGLGINYNDSSPWNNQLWKEVLLEPTKIYVDSLLPIMPK
;
A
#
# COMPACT_ATOMS: atom_id res chain seq x y z
N MET A 1 -29.53 1.32 20.15
CA MET A 1 -28.51 2.37 19.90
C MET A 1 -27.35 1.72 19.16
N ASN A 2 -27.03 2.17 17.92
CA ASN A 2 -26.11 1.50 17.00
C ASN A 2 -24.64 1.65 17.46
N THR A 3 -23.82 0.59 17.30
CA THR A 3 -22.39 0.53 17.67
C THR A 3 -21.59 1.72 17.12
N TYR A 4 -21.90 2.18 15.90
CA TYR A 4 -21.24 3.33 15.26
C TYR A 4 -21.40 4.64 16.05
N ILE A 5 -22.60 4.90 16.59
CA ILE A 5 -22.87 6.13 17.35
C ILE A 5 -22.10 6.13 18.68
N ARG A 6 -21.94 4.95 19.32
CA ARG A 6 -21.14 4.83 20.54
C ARG A 6 -19.65 5.06 20.29
N SER A 7 -19.17 4.80 19.08
CA SER A 7 -17.79 5.07 18.65
C SER A 7 -17.56 6.51 18.18
N GLY A 8 -18.55 7.41 18.33
CA GLY A 8 -18.45 8.80 17.88
C GLY A 8 -18.60 8.99 16.36
N ILE A 9 -19.09 7.98 15.65
CA ILE A 9 -19.27 8.05 14.19
C ILE A 9 -20.66 8.60 13.87
N ASP A 10 -20.68 9.76 13.22
CA ASP A 10 -21.88 10.38 12.67
C ASP A 10 -22.14 9.85 11.25
N LEU A 11 -23.17 9.01 11.13
CA LEU A 11 -23.55 8.38 9.87
C LEU A 11 -24.21 9.37 8.88
N GLU A 12 -24.85 10.42 9.36
CA GLU A 12 -25.45 11.43 8.48
C GLU A 12 -24.37 12.29 7.84
N LEU A 13 -23.41 12.74 8.65
CA LEU A 13 -22.24 13.47 8.16
C LEU A 13 -21.43 12.62 7.17
N TYR A 14 -21.22 11.34 7.49
CA TYR A 14 -20.55 10.39 6.59
C TYR A 14 -21.28 10.29 5.25
N ASN A 15 -22.60 10.07 5.25
CA ASN A 15 -23.36 9.93 4.00
C ASN A 15 -23.35 11.22 3.17
N LYS A 16 -23.38 12.38 3.83
CA LYS A 16 -23.24 13.68 3.15
C LYS A 16 -21.87 13.82 2.49
N LEU A 17 -20.80 13.49 3.21
CA LEU A 17 -19.43 13.51 2.67
C LEU A 17 -19.28 12.58 1.46
N ILE A 18 -19.80 11.35 1.55
CA ILE A 18 -19.75 10.40 0.43
C ILE A 18 -20.46 10.98 -0.80
N LYS A 19 -21.62 11.62 -0.63
CA LYS A 19 -22.36 12.25 -1.73
C LYS A 19 -21.56 13.37 -2.42
N GLU A 20 -20.79 14.13 -1.66
CA GLU A 20 -19.96 15.23 -2.17
C GLU A 20 -18.66 14.74 -2.84
N VAL A 21 -18.01 13.71 -2.28
CA VAL A 21 -16.72 13.19 -2.78
C VAL A 21 -16.89 12.29 -4.00
N LYS A 22 -18.02 11.59 -4.14
CA LYS A 22 -18.28 10.65 -5.24
C LYS A 22 -18.03 11.22 -6.65
N PRO A 23 -18.55 12.40 -7.05
CA PRO A 23 -18.28 12.96 -8.38
C PRO A 23 -16.80 13.31 -8.59
N ILE A 24 -16.13 13.85 -7.57
CA ILE A 24 -14.69 14.20 -7.64
C ILE A 24 -13.85 12.93 -7.86
N ALA A 25 -14.19 11.84 -7.18
CA ALA A 25 -13.50 10.57 -7.36
C ALA A 25 -13.76 9.93 -8.72
N GLN A 26 -14.97 10.08 -9.27
CA GLN A 26 -15.30 9.56 -10.61
C GLN A 26 -14.42 10.19 -11.69
N GLU A 27 -13.98 11.44 -11.53
CA GLU A 27 -13.02 12.11 -12.44
C GLU A 27 -11.64 11.43 -12.45
N THR A 28 -11.32 10.64 -11.42
CA THR A 28 -10.05 9.91 -11.30
C THR A 28 -10.14 8.45 -11.78
N THR A 29 -11.29 8.03 -12.32
CA THR A 29 -11.49 6.68 -12.83
C THR A 29 -10.55 6.40 -14.00
N ARG A 30 -9.97 5.20 -14.00
CA ARG A 30 -9.11 4.66 -15.04
C ARG A 30 -9.61 3.26 -15.41
N GLU A 31 -9.22 2.76 -16.58
CA GLU A 31 -9.71 1.48 -17.12
C GLU A 31 -9.53 0.30 -16.15
N GLU A 32 -8.54 0.39 -15.26
CA GLU A 32 -8.23 -0.64 -14.26
C GLU A 32 -9.12 -0.60 -13.00
N VAL A 33 -10.06 0.35 -12.88
CA VAL A 33 -10.96 0.50 -11.72
C VAL A 33 -12.32 -0.11 -12.05
N ILE A 34 -12.70 -1.18 -11.35
CA ILE A 34 -13.89 -2.00 -11.69
C ILE A 34 -15.12 -1.61 -10.84
N SER A 35 -14.99 -0.72 -9.86
CA SER A 35 -16.14 -0.25 -9.06
C SER A 35 -16.04 1.20 -8.60
N GLU A 36 -17.19 1.73 -8.19
CA GLU A 36 -17.31 3.04 -7.54
C GLU A 36 -16.72 3.07 -6.11
N ILE A 37 -16.62 4.28 -5.54
CA ILE A 37 -16.29 4.48 -4.12
C ILE A 37 -17.42 3.94 -3.23
N GLY A 38 -17.13 2.85 -2.49
CA GLY A 38 -17.96 2.36 -1.40
C GLY A 38 -17.58 0.96 -0.90
N SER A 39 -17.35 0.84 0.42
CA SER A 39 -17.01 -0.38 1.19
C SER A 39 -15.55 -0.84 1.25
N PHE A 40 -14.60 0.10 1.37
CA PHE A 40 -13.18 -0.09 1.73
C PHE A 40 -12.13 -0.29 0.64
N SER A 41 -12.46 -0.43 -0.65
CA SER A 41 -11.50 -0.35 -1.77
C SER A 41 -12.26 -0.32 -3.10
N ALA A 42 -11.62 0.17 -4.18
CA ALA A 42 -12.05 -0.19 -5.53
C ALA A 42 -11.93 -1.72 -5.70
N LEU A 43 -12.93 -2.36 -6.32
CA LEU A 43 -12.84 -3.75 -6.73
C LEU A 43 -11.85 -3.87 -7.89
N PHE A 44 -10.93 -4.82 -7.77
CA PHE A 44 -10.01 -5.27 -8.82
C PHE A 44 -10.44 -6.66 -9.29
N ASP A 45 -10.05 -7.04 -10.50
CA ASP A 45 -10.40 -8.34 -11.08
C ASP A 45 -9.79 -9.46 -10.23
N PHE A 46 -10.63 -10.22 -9.54
CA PHE A 46 -10.21 -11.33 -8.69
C PHE A 46 -9.46 -12.43 -9.47
N ALA A 47 -9.73 -12.60 -10.77
CA ALA A 47 -8.99 -13.54 -11.61
C ALA A 47 -7.55 -13.07 -11.89
N ALA A 48 -7.29 -11.76 -11.80
CA ALA A 48 -5.97 -11.17 -11.93
C ALA A 48 -5.20 -11.12 -10.60
N LEU A 49 -5.86 -11.39 -9.46
CA LEU A 49 -5.22 -11.38 -8.14
C LEU A 49 -4.51 -12.70 -7.85
N ARG A 50 -3.30 -12.62 -7.30
CA ARG A 50 -2.53 -13.77 -6.80
C ARG A 50 -2.70 -13.83 -5.28
N PHE A 51 -3.14 -14.98 -4.77
CA PHE A 51 -3.30 -15.21 -3.33
C PHE A 51 -2.16 -16.10 -2.82
N VAL A 52 -1.73 -15.84 -1.58
CA VAL A 52 -0.72 -16.65 -0.88
C VAL A 52 -1.33 -17.12 0.44
N VAL A 53 -1.13 -18.40 0.78
CA VAL A 53 -1.53 -18.99 2.06
C VAL A 53 -0.27 -19.44 2.80
N GLY A 54 -0.15 -19.05 4.06
CA GLY A 54 0.93 -19.46 4.96
C GLY A 54 0.39 -20.20 6.19
N VAL A 55 1.27 -20.95 6.86
CA VAL A 55 0.95 -21.70 8.10
C VAL A 55 1.96 -21.30 9.18
N VAL A 56 1.48 -21.14 10.42
CA VAL A 56 2.30 -20.78 11.58
C VAL A 56 1.73 -21.44 12.84
N ASP A 57 2.59 -21.82 13.79
CA ASP A 57 2.12 -22.24 15.11
C ASP A 57 1.51 -21.04 15.83
N ARG A 58 0.38 -21.24 16.51
CA ARG A 58 -0.31 -20.20 17.28
C ARG A 58 0.61 -19.47 18.25
N LYS A 59 1.60 -20.15 18.84
CA LYS A 59 2.55 -19.55 19.80
C LYS A 59 3.60 -18.65 19.13
N GLN A 60 3.76 -18.72 17.81
CA GLN A 60 4.79 -18.03 17.04
C GLN A 60 4.25 -16.86 16.21
N ILE A 61 2.96 -16.55 16.35
CA ILE A 61 2.34 -15.42 15.65
C ILE A 61 3.01 -14.12 16.09
N LEU A 62 3.46 -13.34 15.10
CA LEU A 62 3.95 -11.98 15.28
C LEU A 62 2.84 -10.95 14.96
N PRO A 63 2.94 -9.72 15.49
CA PRO A 63 3.94 -9.26 16.46
C PRO A 63 3.68 -9.81 17.86
N ASN A 64 4.74 -10.19 18.59
CA ASN A 64 4.66 -10.47 20.02
C ASN A 64 4.93 -9.18 20.81
N CYS A 65 3.91 -8.34 20.96
CA CYS A 65 4.04 -7.04 21.62
C CYS A 65 4.51 -7.14 23.07
N SER A 66 4.30 -8.28 23.75
CA SER A 66 4.75 -8.49 25.14
C SER A 66 6.27 -8.62 25.26
N MET A 67 6.96 -8.98 24.17
CA MET A 67 8.42 -9.06 24.12
C MET A 67 9.08 -7.72 23.81
N MET A 68 8.33 -6.75 23.27
CA MET A 68 8.84 -5.45 22.83
C MET A 68 9.00 -4.52 24.04
N LYS A 69 10.19 -3.95 24.22
CA LYS A 69 10.51 -3.06 25.35
C LYS A 69 11.44 -1.91 24.96
N VAL A 70 11.47 -0.88 25.81
CA VAL A 70 12.45 0.20 25.70
C VAL A 70 13.86 -0.38 25.73
N GLY A 71 14.67 0.00 24.74
CA GLY A 71 16.02 -0.52 24.55
C GLY A 71 16.14 -1.61 23.47
N ASP A 72 15.03 -2.11 22.92
CA ASP A 72 15.06 -2.96 21.73
C ASP A 72 15.47 -2.17 20.49
N TYR A 73 16.08 -2.88 19.54
CA TYR A 73 16.58 -2.29 18.29
C TYR A 73 15.54 -2.35 17.17
N ILE A 74 15.50 -1.30 16.35
CA ILE A 74 14.78 -1.31 15.08
C ILE A 74 15.76 -1.71 13.98
N VAL A 75 15.47 -2.82 13.31
CA VAL A 75 16.22 -3.28 12.15
C VAL A 75 15.42 -3.00 10.89
N GLY A 76 15.92 -2.12 10.04
CA GLY A 76 15.36 -1.85 8.72
C GLY A 76 15.98 -2.77 7.67
N LEU A 77 15.16 -3.32 6.78
CA LEU A 77 15.63 -4.01 5.58
C LEU A 77 15.59 -3.06 4.39
N GLU A 78 16.68 -3.01 3.64
CA GLU A 78 16.79 -2.18 2.45
C GLU A 78 15.78 -2.64 1.36
N SER A 79 14.99 -1.68 0.87
CA SER A 79 14.11 -1.86 -0.28
C SER A 79 14.88 -1.81 -1.61
N SER A 80 14.33 -2.43 -2.64
CA SER A 80 14.81 -2.30 -4.03
C SER A 80 14.40 -0.97 -4.68
N GLY A 81 13.47 -0.23 -4.08
CA GLY A 81 12.93 1.01 -4.63
C GLY A 81 11.62 1.41 -3.93
N ILE A 82 10.67 1.96 -4.69
CA ILE A 82 9.34 2.36 -4.19
C ILE A 82 8.38 1.18 -4.00
N HIS A 83 8.79 -0.02 -4.43
CA HIS A 83 7.98 -1.25 -4.39
C HIS A 83 6.67 -1.06 -5.14
N SER A 84 5.54 -1.46 -4.57
CA SER A 84 4.21 -1.37 -5.21
C SER A 84 3.37 -0.21 -4.69
N ASN A 85 3.97 0.72 -3.92
CA ASN A 85 3.26 1.83 -3.26
C ASN A 85 3.78 3.19 -3.72
N GLY A 86 2.97 4.25 -3.52
CA GLY A 86 3.41 5.63 -3.75
C GLY A 86 3.39 6.11 -5.22
N PHE A 87 3.10 5.25 -6.20
CA PHE A 87 3.10 5.63 -7.61
C PHE A 87 2.14 6.78 -7.97
N SER A 88 1.02 6.96 -7.25
CA SER A 88 0.13 8.10 -7.49
C SER A 88 0.81 9.44 -7.23
N LEU A 89 1.59 9.53 -6.15
CA LEU A 89 2.39 10.71 -5.84
C LEU A 89 3.53 10.89 -6.85
N VAL A 90 4.23 9.80 -7.20
CA VAL A 90 5.30 9.82 -8.21
C VAL A 90 4.80 10.40 -9.53
N ARG A 91 3.67 9.89 -10.06
CA ARG A 91 3.09 10.40 -11.31
C ARG A 91 2.71 11.88 -11.23
N HIS A 92 2.19 12.32 -10.08
CA HIS A 92 1.83 13.72 -9.87
C HIS A 92 3.07 14.63 -9.87
N ILE A 93 4.14 14.22 -9.18
CA ILE A 93 5.43 14.95 -9.15
C ILE A 93 6.04 15.01 -10.54
N PHE A 94 6.10 13.88 -11.26
CA PHE A 94 6.67 13.83 -12.62
C PHE A 94 5.93 14.77 -13.57
N LYS A 95 4.59 14.77 -13.51
CA LYS A 95 3.76 15.69 -14.29
C LYS A 95 4.03 17.14 -13.92
N GLY A 96 4.10 17.47 -12.62
CA GLY A 96 4.33 18.83 -12.14
C GLY A 96 5.70 19.38 -12.49
N LEU A 97 6.72 18.52 -12.59
CA LEU A 97 8.09 18.88 -12.92
C LEU A 97 8.45 18.69 -14.40
N GLY A 98 7.54 18.14 -15.22
CA GLY A 98 7.79 17.85 -16.62
C GLY A 98 8.85 16.77 -16.87
N ILE A 99 9.06 15.86 -15.92
CA ILE A 99 10.05 14.78 -16.02
C ILE A 99 9.50 13.66 -16.92
N ASN A 100 10.29 13.24 -17.93
CA ASN A 100 9.98 12.09 -18.75
C ASN A 100 10.56 10.81 -18.16
N TYR A 101 9.83 9.70 -18.32
CA TYR A 101 10.30 8.38 -17.85
C TYR A 101 11.55 7.86 -18.58
N ASN A 102 11.91 8.46 -19.72
CA ASN A 102 13.14 8.17 -20.46
C ASN A 102 14.28 9.14 -20.10
N ASP A 103 14.08 10.04 -19.14
CA ASP A 103 15.18 10.85 -18.62
C ASP A 103 16.03 10.00 -17.66
N SER A 104 17.31 10.34 -17.55
CA SER A 104 18.23 9.70 -16.61
C SER A 104 17.96 10.16 -15.18
N SER A 105 17.99 9.23 -14.24
CA SER A 105 17.94 9.52 -12.82
C SER A 105 19.25 10.19 -12.37
N PRO A 106 19.19 11.12 -11.40
CA PRO A 106 20.35 11.92 -11.02
C PRO A 106 21.40 11.18 -10.15
N TRP A 107 21.13 9.97 -9.68
CA TRP A 107 22.02 9.25 -8.75
C TRP A 107 22.72 8.03 -9.35
N ASN A 108 22.13 7.36 -10.33
CA ASN A 108 22.71 6.13 -10.90
C ASN A 108 22.73 6.13 -12.44
N ASN A 109 22.34 7.22 -13.08
CA ASN A 109 22.30 7.38 -14.54
C ASN A 109 21.42 6.35 -15.28
N GLN A 110 20.58 5.59 -14.57
CA GLN A 110 19.56 4.72 -15.16
C GLN A 110 18.34 5.52 -15.59
N LEU A 111 17.52 4.97 -16.48
CA LEU A 111 16.29 5.65 -16.89
C LEU A 111 15.25 5.59 -15.77
N TRP A 112 14.44 6.64 -15.61
CA TRP A 112 13.38 6.66 -14.59
C TRP A 112 12.42 5.48 -14.71
N LYS A 113 12.09 5.03 -15.91
CA LYS A 113 11.25 3.84 -16.11
C LYS A 113 11.86 2.57 -15.51
N GLU A 114 13.18 2.43 -15.54
CA GLU A 114 13.88 1.26 -15.00
C GLU A 114 13.88 1.32 -13.48
N VAL A 115 14.25 2.48 -12.92
CA VAL A 115 14.23 2.72 -11.47
C VAL A 115 12.85 2.53 -10.86
N LEU A 116 11.80 3.03 -11.53
CA LEU A 116 10.42 2.94 -11.02
C LEU A 116 9.80 1.57 -11.20
N LEU A 117 10.25 0.78 -12.18
CA LEU A 117 9.75 -0.58 -12.44
C LEU A 117 10.60 -1.66 -11.77
N GLU A 118 11.63 -1.28 -11.00
CA GLU A 118 12.40 -2.22 -10.19
C GLU A 118 11.46 -3.06 -9.31
N PRO A 119 11.48 -4.40 -9.44
CA PRO A 119 10.52 -5.26 -8.76
C PRO A 119 10.56 -5.15 -7.23
N THR A 120 9.41 -5.34 -6.59
CA THR A 120 9.32 -5.43 -5.12
C THR A 120 10.17 -6.60 -4.61
N LYS A 121 11.15 -6.29 -3.77
CA LYS A 121 12.02 -7.28 -3.12
C LYS A 121 11.21 -8.20 -2.20
N ILE A 122 11.37 -9.52 -2.36
CA ILE A 122 10.71 -10.53 -1.53
C ILE A 122 11.68 -10.97 -0.42
N TYR A 123 11.29 -10.82 0.84
CA TYR A 123 12.17 -11.03 2.00
C TYR A 123 12.03 -12.41 2.66
N VAL A 124 11.18 -13.29 2.13
CA VAL A 124 10.84 -14.56 2.79
C VAL A 124 12.08 -15.43 3.05
N ASP A 125 12.97 -15.57 2.08
CA ASP A 125 14.17 -16.40 2.21
C ASP A 125 15.18 -15.84 3.21
N SER A 126 15.22 -14.52 3.37
CA SER A 126 16.09 -13.84 4.34
C SER A 126 15.53 -13.88 5.76
N LEU A 127 14.20 -13.83 5.91
CA LEU A 127 13.54 -13.72 7.22
C LEU A 127 13.15 -15.07 7.81
N LEU A 128 12.64 -16.00 7.00
CA LEU A 128 12.13 -17.28 7.51
C LEU A 128 13.15 -18.07 8.34
N PRO A 129 14.47 -18.12 7.99
CA PRO A 129 15.46 -18.85 8.79
C PRO A 129 15.71 -18.30 10.20
N ILE A 130 15.45 -17.00 10.42
CA ILE A 130 15.68 -16.33 11.72
C ILE A 130 14.42 -16.24 12.57
N MET A 131 13.28 -16.71 12.06
CA MET A 131 12.03 -16.74 12.81
C MET A 131 12.10 -17.75 13.96
N PRO A 132 11.39 -17.49 15.07
CA PRO A 132 11.29 -18.45 16.17
C PRO A 132 10.76 -19.80 15.67
N LYS A 133 11.43 -20.90 16.05
CA LYS A 133 11.01 -22.27 15.73
C LYS A 133 10.21 -22.92 16.86
#